data_AF-A0A1Y1CLT6-F1
#
_entry.id   AF-A0A1Y1CLT6-F1
#
_cell.length_a   1.000
_cell.length_b   1.000
_cell.length_c   1.000
_cell.angle_alpha   90.00
_cell.angle_beta   90.00
_cell.angle_gamma   90.00
#
_symmetry.space_group_name_H-M   'P 1'
#
loop_
_entity.id
_entity.type
_entity.pdbx_description
1 polymer ?
#
loop_
_entity_poly.entity_id
_entity_poly.type
_entity_poly.pdbx_seq_one_letter_code
_entity_poly.pdbx_strand_id
1 'polypeptide(L)'
;MTTIDLKLTLQLKENEFFKVGEHIFTKNENIKPLEDQLHFCGSCAIEVFKEYESLLTMDIMDRWSKLTKALNQSTSCCAVWDDRKIIRELVDNNEHSVSWYVKNCRVC
;
A
#
# COMPACT_ATOMS: atom_id res chain seq x y z
N MET A 1 -18.45 -37.76 0.94
CA MET A 1 -17.97 -36.37 0.99
C MET A 1 -18.43 -35.70 -0.28
N THR A 2 -19.17 -34.60 -0.16
CA THR A 2 -19.70 -33.86 -1.32
C THR A 2 -18.94 -32.55 -1.40
N THR A 3 -18.18 -32.36 -2.47
CA THR A 3 -17.47 -31.11 -2.73
C THR A 3 -18.44 -30.15 -3.42
N ILE A 4 -18.51 -28.92 -2.94
CA ILE A 4 -19.31 -27.84 -3.55
C ILE A 4 -18.31 -26.78 -4.02
N ASP A 5 -18.24 -26.57 -5.34
CA ASP A 5 -17.44 -25.51 -5.93
C ASP A 5 -18.26 -24.22 -6.01
N LEU A 6 -17.83 -23.19 -5.29
CA LEU A 6 -18.43 -21.86 -5.28
C LEU A 6 -17.56 -20.89 -6.07
N LYS A 7 -18.17 -20.20 -7.04
CA LYS A 7 -17.52 -19.10 -7.77
C LYS A 7 -18.04 -17.76 -7.23
N LEU A 8 -17.17 -17.00 -6.59
CA LEU A 8 -17.46 -15.67 -6.08
C LEU A 8 -16.96 -14.60 -7.06
N THR A 9 -17.72 -13.53 -7.24
CA THR A 9 -17.29 -12.36 -8.01
C THR A 9 -17.25 -11.18 -7.06
N LEU A 10 -16.06 -10.62 -6.86
CA LEU A 10 -15.85 -9.45 -6.03
C LEU A 10 -16.00 -8.18 -6.89
N GLN A 11 -16.86 -7.27 -6.46
CA GLN A 11 -16.96 -5.94 -7.06
C GLN A 11 -16.31 -4.92 -6.13
N LEU A 12 -15.26 -4.27 -6.62
CA LEU A 12 -14.57 -3.19 -5.91
C LEU A 12 -14.80 -1.87 -6.64
N LYS A 13 -15.00 -0.80 -5.87
CA LYS A 13 -15.04 0.54 -6.44
C LYS A 13 -13.64 0.95 -6.88
N GLU A 14 -13.52 1.56 -8.05
CA GLU A 14 -12.22 1.89 -8.65
C GLU A 14 -11.30 2.75 -7.76
N ASN A 15 -11.85 3.57 -6.87
CA ASN A 15 -11.09 4.41 -5.95
C ASN A 15 -10.75 3.74 -4.61
N GLU A 16 -11.05 2.44 -4.47
CA GLU A 16 -10.85 1.68 -3.23
C GLU A 16 -9.84 0.54 -3.38
N PHE A 17 -9.20 0.45 -4.55
CA PHE A 17 -8.13 -0.50 -4.81
C PHE A 17 -7.15 0.00 -5.88
N PHE A 18 -5.99 -0.64 -5.94
CA PHE A 18 -5.03 -0.58 -7.05
C PHE A 18 -4.40 -1.95 -7.25
N LYS A 19 -3.80 -2.18 -8.42
CA LYS A 19 -3.16 -3.44 -8.78
C LYS A 19 -1.65 -3.31 -8.84
N VAL A 20 -0.97 -4.39 -8.50
CA VAL A 20 0.49 -4.53 -8.64
C VAL A 20 0.75 -5.92 -9.20
N GLY A 21 0.90 -6.01 -10.52
CA GLY A 21 0.90 -7.30 -11.22
C GLY A 21 -0.41 -8.05 -11.00
N GLU A 22 -0.33 -9.26 -10.44
CA GLU A 22 -1.49 -10.10 -10.09
C GLU A 22 -2.08 -9.77 -8.72
N HIS A 23 -1.45 -8.89 -7.94
CA HIS A 23 -1.89 -8.55 -6.60
C HIS A 23 -2.86 -7.37 -6.61
N ILE A 24 -3.90 -7.43 -5.77
CA ILE A 24 -4.87 -6.37 -5.57
C ILE A 24 -4.68 -5.83 -4.15
N PHE A 25 -4.43 -4.53 -4.04
CA PHE A 25 -4.34 -3.84 -2.76
C PHE A 25 -5.60 -3.02 -2.52
N THR A 26 -6.15 -3.10 -1.31
CA THR A 26 -7.42 -2.45 -0.96
C THR A 26 -7.45 -1.94 0.48
N LYS A 27 -8.36 -1.00 0.75
CA LYS A 27 -8.69 -0.51 2.10
C LYS A 27 -9.77 -1.33 2.80
N ASN A 28 -10.33 -2.36 2.16
CA ASN A 28 -11.36 -3.19 2.79
C ASN A 28 -10.72 -4.44 3.39
N GLU A 29 -10.63 -4.48 4.71
CA GLU A 29 -10.01 -5.56 5.47
C GLU A 29 -10.75 -6.90 5.38
N ASN A 30 -12.06 -6.86 5.07
CA ASN A 30 -12.92 -8.04 5.04
C ASN A 30 -12.63 -8.97 3.86
N ILE A 31 -11.80 -8.52 2.91
CA ILE A 31 -11.52 -9.24 1.66
C ILE A 31 -10.25 -10.09 1.77
N LYS A 32 -9.39 -9.82 2.77
CA LYS A 32 -8.14 -10.55 3.02
C LYS A 32 -8.30 -12.09 3.13
N PRO A 33 -9.39 -12.66 3.69
CA PRO A 33 -9.54 -14.11 3.79
C PRO A 33 -9.92 -14.80 2.47
N LEU A 34 -10.24 -14.04 1.42
CA LEU A 34 -10.85 -14.60 0.22
C LEU A 34 -9.82 -15.17 -0.77
N GLU A 35 -8.68 -14.50 -0.97
CA GLU A 35 -7.62 -14.95 -1.88
C GLU A 35 -6.23 -14.44 -1.46
N ASP A 36 -5.17 -15.22 -1.71
CA ASP A 36 -3.76 -14.86 -1.40
C ASP A 36 -3.26 -13.61 -2.16
N GLN A 37 -3.92 -13.28 -3.27
CA GLN A 37 -3.59 -12.13 -4.11
C GLN A 37 -4.21 -10.83 -3.58
N LEU A 38 -5.03 -10.88 -2.53
CA LEU A 38 -5.68 -9.71 -1.93
C LEU A 38 -4.95 -9.20 -0.69
N HIS A 39 -4.51 -7.95 -0.76
CA HIS A 39 -3.69 -7.30 0.25
C HIS A 39 -4.43 -6.12 0.87
N PHE A 40 -4.55 -6.12 2.20
CA PHE A 40 -5.02 -4.95 2.91
C PHE A 40 -3.86 -3.98 3.12
N CYS A 41 -3.95 -2.79 2.51
CA CYS A 41 -2.92 -1.75 2.69
C CYS A 41 -3.28 -0.73 3.77
N GLY A 42 -4.55 -0.65 4.18
CA GLY A 42 -5.06 0.24 5.24
C GLY A 42 -4.77 1.73 5.04
N SER A 43 -4.20 2.13 3.90
CA SER A 43 -3.66 3.45 3.69
C SER A 43 -4.67 4.36 3.00
N CYS A 44 -4.74 5.61 3.46
CA CYS A 44 -5.39 6.71 2.74
C CYS A 44 -4.69 7.04 1.40
N ALA A 45 -3.51 6.47 1.15
CA ALA A 45 -2.72 6.68 -0.05
C ALA A 45 -3.17 5.87 -1.28
N ILE A 46 -4.33 5.21 -1.28
CA ILE A 46 -4.80 4.43 -2.46
C ILE A 46 -4.80 5.28 -3.73
N GLU A 47 -5.27 6.53 -3.63
CA GLU A 47 -5.28 7.45 -4.78
C GLU A 47 -3.86 7.71 -5.29
N VAL A 48 -2.91 7.88 -4.37
CA VAL A 48 -1.50 8.08 -4.70
C VAL A 48 -0.92 6.82 -5.35
N PHE A 49 -1.14 5.63 -4.79
CA PHE A 49 -0.66 4.39 -5.41
C PHE A 49 -1.21 4.20 -6.82
N LYS A 50 -2.46 4.59 -7.03
CA LYS A 50 -3.09 4.53 -8.35
C LYS A 50 -2.43 5.45 -9.38
N GLU A 51 -1.91 6.61 -8.96
CA GLU A 51 -1.12 7.49 -9.83
C GLU A 51 0.17 6.80 -10.35
N TYR A 52 0.74 5.89 -9.57
CA TYR A 52 1.97 5.16 -9.89
C TYR A 52 1.73 3.71 -10.30
N GLU A 53 0.48 3.28 -10.53
CA GLU A 53 0.09 1.87 -10.67
C GLU A 53 0.93 1.09 -11.69
N SER A 54 1.28 1.72 -12.82
CA SER A 54 2.09 1.11 -13.89
C SER A 54 3.57 0.94 -13.53
N LEU A 55 4.04 1.60 -12.47
CA LEU A 55 5.43 1.59 -12.00
C LEU A 55 5.60 0.77 -10.71
N LEU A 56 4.49 0.41 -10.04
CA LEU A 56 4.54 -0.35 -8.80
C LEU A 56 4.98 -1.80 -9.05
N THR A 57 5.80 -2.30 -8.15
CA THR A 57 6.22 -3.70 -8.08
C THR A 57 6.03 -4.21 -6.66
N MET A 58 5.98 -5.53 -6.48
CA MET A 58 5.87 -6.10 -5.12
C MET A 58 7.07 -5.74 -4.24
N ASP A 59 8.26 -5.51 -4.82
CA ASP A 59 9.43 -5.00 -4.09
C ASP A 59 9.18 -3.58 -3.54
N ILE A 60 8.65 -2.68 -4.38
CA ILE A 60 8.26 -1.32 -3.96
C ILE A 60 7.22 -1.38 -2.84
N MET A 61 6.23 -2.28 -2.96
CA MET A 61 5.20 -2.45 -1.94
C MET A 61 5.75 -2.98 -0.61
N ASP A 62 6.69 -3.93 -0.65
CA ASP A 62 7.37 -4.45 0.55
C ASP A 62 8.23 -3.37 1.22
N ARG A 63 9.02 -2.64 0.42
CA ARG A 63 9.82 -1.50 0.90
C ARG A 63 8.95 -0.42 1.52
N TRP A 64 7.85 -0.06 0.88
CA TRP A 64 6.88 0.88 1.41
C TRP A 64 6.29 0.38 2.74
N SER A 65 5.86 -0.88 2.82
CA SER A 65 5.30 -1.45 4.05
C SER A 65 6.27 -1.38 5.22
N LYS A 66 7.55 -1.72 4.97
CA LYS A 66 8.63 -1.63 5.97
C LYS A 66 8.91 -0.19 6.39
N LEU A 67 8.99 0.73 5.42
CA LEU A 67 9.24 2.14 5.67
C LEU A 67 8.11 2.77 6.51
N THR A 68 6.85 2.59 6.12
CA THR A 68 5.69 3.15 6.84
C THR A 68 5.60 2.62 8.27
N LYS A 69 5.93 1.34 8.50
CA LYS A 69 6.05 0.79 9.86
C LYS A 69 7.15 1.48 10.67
N ALA A 70 8.34 1.65 10.09
CA ALA A 70 9.46 2.31 10.76
C ALA A 70 9.15 3.79 11.05
N LEU A 71 8.52 4.49 10.11
CA LEU A 71 8.07 5.87 10.28
C LEU A 71 7.08 6.00 11.43
N ASN A 72 6.05 5.16 11.47
CA ASN A 72 5.06 5.15 12.54
C ASN A 72 5.65 4.79 13.92
N GLN A 73 6.72 4.00 13.98
CA GLN A 73 7.45 3.71 15.22
C GLN A 73 8.35 4.87 15.67
N SER A 74 8.82 5.69 14.72
CA SER A 74 9.78 6.78 14.98
C SER A 74 9.14 8.10 15.40
N THR A 75 7.81 8.22 15.32
CA THR A 75 7.08 9.48 15.57
C THR A 75 5.91 9.31 16.53
N SER A 76 5.38 10.44 17.03
CA SER A 76 4.13 10.45 17.80
C SER A 76 2.93 10.00 16.96
N CYS A 77 1.86 9.56 17.64
CA CYS A 77 0.65 8.98 17.04
C CYS A 77 -0.12 9.87 16.06
N CYS A 78 0.28 11.13 15.86
CA CYS A 78 -0.40 12.10 14.99
C CYS A 78 0.42 12.49 13.76
N ALA A 79 1.56 11.85 13.48
CA ALA A 79 2.37 12.19 12.32
C ALA A 79 1.62 11.90 11.01
N VAL A 80 1.51 12.91 10.16
CA VAL A 80 0.95 12.78 8.80
C VAL A 80 2.09 12.78 7.79
N TRP A 81 2.09 11.79 6.91
CA TRP A 81 3.13 11.59 5.90
C TRP A 81 2.67 12.05 4.51
N ASP A 82 3.60 12.61 3.74
CA ASP A 82 3.43 12.91 2.32
C ASP A 82 3.66 11.61 1.54
N ASP A 83 2.60 10.80 1.43
CA ASP A 83 2.63 9.51 0.75
C ASP A 83 3.04 9.66 -0.73
N ARG A 84 2.68 10.76 -1.39
CA ARG A 84 3.06 11.01 -2.79
C ARG A 84 4.56 11.17 -2.92
N LYS A 85 5.19 11.94 -2.03
CA LYS A 85 6.64 12.08 -2.02
C LYS A 85 7.32 10.76 -1.69
N ILE A 86 6.84 10.03 -0.67
CA ILE A 86 7.43 8.75 -0.27
C ILE A 86 7.38 7.74 -1.43
N ILE A 87 6.21 7.55 -2.04
CA ILE A 87 6.03 6.59 -3.13
C ILE A 87 6.90 6.99 -4.33
N ARG A 88 6.98 8.28 -4.66
CA ARG A 88 7.87 8.75 -5.73
C ARG A 88 9.34 8.41 -5.47
N GLU A 89 9.86 8.69 -4.26
CA GLU A 89 11.26 8.34 -3.94
C GLU A 89 11.51 6.82 -4.03
N LEU A 90 10.52 6.00 -3.66
CA LEU A 90 10.62 4.55 -3.78
C LEU A 90 10.60 4.06 -5.24
N VAL A 91 9.73 4.65 -6.07
CA VAL A 91 9.62 4.33 -7.51
C VAL A 91 10.88 4.77 -8.25
N ASP A 92 11.42 5.95 -7.95
CA ASP A 92 12.67 6.48 -8.53
C ASP A 92 13.92 5.74 -8.01
N ASN A 93 13.74 4.79 -7.09
CA ASN A 93 14.79 4.03 -6.43
C ASN A 93 15.83 4.90 -5.70
N ASN A 94 15.39 6.02 -5.15
CA ASN A 94 16.22 6.86 -4.30
C ASN A 94 16.24 6.30 -2.88
N GLU A 95 17.39 5.77 -2.47
CA GLU A 95 17.56 5.23 -1.12
C GLU A 95 17.84 6.35 -0.12
N HIS A 96 16.98 6.46 0.90
CA HIS A 96 17.16 7.40 2.00
C HIS A 96 17.04 6.69 3.34
N SER A 97 17.67 7.24 4.38
CA SER A 97 17.47 6.77 5.75
C SER A 97 16.06 7.11 6.24
N VAL A 98 15.54 6.35 7.22
CA VAL A 98 14.26 6.67 7.88
C VAL A 98 14.25 8.11 8.41
N SER A 99 15.36 8.58 8.99
CA SER A 99 15.51 9.96 9.48
C SER A 99 15.36 11.02 8.38
N TRP A 100 15.74 10.72 7.14
CA TRP A 100 15.54 11.61 6.02
C TRP A 100 14.05 11.74 5.70
N TYR A 101 13.30 10.63 5.65
CA TYR A 101 11.85 10.65 5.43
C TYR A 101 11.13 11.38 6.57
N VAL A 102 11.53 11.17 7.83
CA VAL A 102 10.99 11.91 8.98
C VAL A 102 11.13 13.42 8.80
N LYS A 103 12.29 13.87 8.30
CA LYS A 103 12.58 15.29 8.09
C LYS A 103 11.91 15.88 6.84
N ASN A 104 11.77 15.10 5.77
CA ASN A 104 11.45 15.61 4.44
C ASN A 104 10.05 15.24 3.93
N CYS A 105 9.41 14.26 4.55
CA CYS A 105 8.10 13.74 4.11
C CYS A 105 7.02 13.90 5.19
N ARG A 106 7.32 14.55 6.31
CA ARG A 106 6.29 14.88 7.30
C ARG A 106 5.53 16.13 6.87
N VAL A 107 4.20 16.05 6.87
CA VAL A 107 3.31 17.16 6.51
C VAL A 107 3.02 18.06 7.71
N CYS A 108 2.77 17.49 8.90
CA CYS A 108 2.57 18.19 10.18
C CYS A 108 2.84 17.25 11.38
#